data_AF-A0A662B762-F1
#
_entry.id   AF-A0A662B762-F1
#
_cell.length_a   1.000
_cell.length_b   1.000
_cell.length_c   1.000
_cell.angle_alpha   90.00
_cell.angle_beta   90.00
_cell.angle_gamma   90.00
#
_symmetry.space_group_name_H-M   'P 1'
#
loop_
_entity.id
_entity.type
_entity.pdbx_description
1 polymer ?
#
loop_
_entity_poly.entity_id
_entity_poly.type
_entity_poly.pdbx_seq_one_letter_code
_entity_poly.pdbx_strand_id
1 'polypeptide(L)'
;MSMTKKAGFWISIFFIILAIASLFRYFNQKDRDLYADEIITHTSLEFKKDLKAFLANVGSITNTVKKDVSLIDVDRVSQDSLLTYFSQLISKDQLLKGIVLLGSRRNFVLIHNNNSWIVTHSPLKDTLINWKRLNNKLEPVSKWTDPYNYFMELSDLNSIKVSYLKDGKNVWKTAKSKIPEYRDLLFNVFRTTSTDGKINIVVLMYKTGELGSRFNNVLSFEQPLVTMITLNDDEITPIRTKDTTLISRYEKLSENVADVINTWHTQHKEQPHLYHFEEYGKTYWSRIDTINESLGIKAYTLTIAEEDLVKTASSVEDAYLYAVVMFLLFALSVFMVTFRKYNQQQKPPKTELDNIPPEKILEAIKKGETEHIEFKSSLRWDYREEKVNKALEDVILKSIAAFSNAKGGKLFIGVSDDMQILGLQPDFDTLKKQNVDYFELHLRKLINNQFGIRFSNSYLHMQFPVIDNKTICVIQVLASEDPLYLKVKNNQGHMVEKFYVRSGNASQEITSLQEINEYVNDRFN
;
A
#
# COMPACT_ATOMS: atom_id res chain seq x y z
N MET A 1 -27.54 1.48 16.67
CA MET A 1 -26.24 1.93 16.14
C MET A 1 -25.65 0.79 15.30
N SER A 2 -25.60 0.93 13.96
CA SER A 2 -25.31 -0.18 13.03
C SER A 2 -23.89 -0.77 13.21
N MET A 3 -23.71 -2.07 12.92
CA MET A 3 -22.42 -2.77 13.00
C MET A 3 -21.27 -2.03 12.29
N THR A 4 -21.56 -1.35 11.19
CA THR A 4 -20.61 -0.56 10.41
C THR A 4 -20.06 0.66 11.15
N LYS A 5 -20.82 1.27 12.06
CA LYS A 5 -20.37 2.41 12.88
C LYS A 5 -19.37 1.98 13.95
N LYS A 6 -19.58 0.81 14.56
CA LYS A 6 -18.64 0.23 15.52
C LYS A 6 -17.33 -0.18 14.83
N ALA A 7 -17.41 -0.80 13.65
CA ALA A 7 -16.23 -1.29 12.95
C ALA A 7 -15.21 -0.19 12.64
N GLY A 8 -15.63 0.95 12.09
CA GLY A 8 -14.71 2.03 11.73
C GLY A 8 -14.03 2.70 12.94
N PHE A 9 -14.74 2.83 14.05
CA PHE A 9 -14.17 3.31 15.31
C PHE A 9 -13.09 2.35 15.85
N TRP A 10 -13.36 1.04 15.85
CA TRP A 10 -12.39 0.03 16.27
C TRP A 10 -11.17 -0.04 15.33
N ILE A 11 -11.35 0.15 14.03
CA ILE A 11 -10.23 0.22 13.07
C ILE A 11 -9.34 1.45 13.35
N SER A 12 -9.94 2.61 13.65
CA SER A 12 -9.16 3.80 14.04
C SER A 12 -8.38 3.57 15.33
N ILE A 13 -8.99 2.93 16.34
CA ILE A 13 -8.30 2.56 17.59
C ILE A 13 -7.15 1.60 17.32
N PHE A 14 -7.34 0.62 16.43
CA PHE A 14 -6.29 -0.34 16.06
C PHE A 14 -5.04 0.37 15.51
N PHE A 15 -5.20 1.34 14.61
CA PHE A 15 -4.07 2.12 14.10
C PHE A 15 -3.42 3.00 15.18
N ILE A 16 -4.21 3.57 16.11
CA ILE A 16 -3.65 4.30 17.26
C ILE A 16 -2.81 3.38 18.16
N ILE A 17 -3.26 2.15 18.41
CA ILE A 17 -2.50 1.16 19.17
C ILE A 17 -1.17 0.83 18.48
N LEU A 18 -1.17 0.66 17.15
CA LEU A 18 0.06 0.45 16.38
C LEU A 18 1.00 1.65 16.44
N ALA A 19 0.47 2.87 16.41
CA ALA A 19 1.25 4.09 16.60
C ALA A 19 1.89 4.13 17.98
N ILE A 20 1.14 3.83 19.05
CA ILE A 20 1.67 3.77 20.42
C ILE A 20 2.75 2.69 20.56
N ALA A 21 2.52 1.51 19.99
CA ALA A 21 3.50 0.42 20.01
C ALA A 21 4.80 0.79 19.28
N SER A 22 4.70 1.49 18.15
CA SER A 22 5.87 1.97 17.38
C SER A 22 6.61 3.08 18.14
N LEU A 23 5.87 3.97 18.80
CA LEU A 23 6.44 5.02 19.64
C LEU A 23 7.17 4.44 20.87
N PHE A 24 6.58 3.42 21.50
CA PHE A 24 7.22 2.70 22.61
C PHE A 24 8.51 2.00 22.16
N ARG A 25 8.52 1.39 20.96
CA ARG A 25 9.74 0.82 20.37
C ARG A 25 10.81 1.90 20.15
N TYR A 26 10.44 3.05 19.59
CA TYR A 26 11.34 4.17 19.39
C TYR A 26 12.01 4.63 20.70
N PHE A 27 11.23 4.88 21.76
CA PHE A 27 11.80 5.33 23.05
C PHE A 27 12.67 4.26 23.71
N ASN A 28 12.25 3.00 23.72
CA ASN A 28 13.07 1.92 24.29
C ASN A 28 14.40 1.70 23.55
N GLN A 29 14.46 2.06 22.27
CA GLN A 29 15.66 1.92 21.46
C GLN A 29 16.55 3.15 21.54
N LYS A 30 15.95 4.34 21.55
CA LYS A 30 16.63 5.63 21.69
C LYS A 30 17.36 5.81 23.03
N ASP A 31 16.80 5.25 24.11
CA ASP A 31 17.41 5.32 25.44
C ASP A 31 18.59 4.34 25.61
N ARG A 32 18.94 3.57 24.58
CA ARG A 32 20.21 2.83 24.56
C ARG A 32 21.26 3.73 23.93
N ASP A 33 22.26 4.13 24.71
CA ASP A 33 23.49 4.67 24.16
C ASP A 33 24.11 3.61 23.23
N LEU A 34 23.89 3.75 21.93
CA LEU A 34 24.38 2.83 20.91
C LEU A 34 25.78 3.26 20.51
N TYR A 35 26.78 2.74 21.20
CA TYR A 35 28.18 2.98 20.88
C TYR A 35 28.62 2.16 19.66
N ALA A 36 29.50 2.74 18.84
CA ALA A 36 29.95 2.11 17.59
C ALA A 36 30.62 0.75 17.82
N ASP A 37 31.35 0.59 18.93
CA ASP A 37 31.97 -0.66 19.36
C ASP A 37 30.96 -1.76 19.71
N GLU A 38 29.83 -1.41 20.32
CA GLU A 38 28.74 -2.35 20.57
C GLU A 38 28.04 -2.78 19.28
N ILE A 39 27.73 -1.81 18.40
CA ILE A 39 27.05 -2.07 17.12
C ILE A 39 27.88 -3.03 16.26
N ILE A 40 29.16 -2.75 16.07
CA ILE A 40 30.03 -3.60 15.25
C ILE A 40 30.25 -4.97 15.90
N THR A 41 30.28 -5.04 17.23
CA THR A 41 30.36 -6.29 17.99
C THR A 41 29.16 -7.20 17.73
N HIS A 42 27.95 -6.66 17.88
CA HIS A 42 26.73 -7.40 17.61
C HIS A 42 26.65 -7.84 16.14
N THR A 43 26.93 -6.91 15.22
CA THR A 43 26.93 -7.16 13.77
C THR A 43 27.90 -8.28 13.41
N SER A 44 29.12 -8.26 13.96
CA SER A 44 30.10 -9.31 13.71
C SER A 44 29.60 -10.68 14.18
N LEU A 45 28.98 -10.76 15.37
CA LEU A 45 28.45 -12.02 15.88
C LEU A 45 27.31 -12.60 15.03
N GLU A 46 26.48 -11.76 14.44
CA GLU A 46 25.44 -12.19 13.49
C GLU A 46 26.07 -12.67 12.18
N PHE A 47 26.99 -11.89 11.61
CA PHE A 47 27.75 -12.27 10.42
C PHE A 47 28.46 -13.62 10.61
N LYS A 48 29.00 -13.89 11.79
CA LYS A 48 29.62 -15.19 12.13
C LYS A 48 28.69 -16.37 11.85
N LYS A 49 27.39 -16.23 12.18
CA LYS A 49 26.39 -17.28 11.99
C LYS A 49 26.16 -17.52 10.50
N ASP A 50 26.01 -16.44 9.74
CA ASP A 50 25.78 -16.50 8.30
C ASP A 50 26.99 -17.06 7.56
N LEU A 51 28.20 -16.62 7.93
CA LEU A 51 29.45 -17.12 7.35
C LEU A 51 29.60 -18.63 7.62
N LYS A 52 29.31 -19.09 8.84
CA LYS A 52 29.31 -20.54 9.15
C LYS A 52 28.30 -21.31 8.31
N ALA A 53 27.09 -20.80 8.13
CA ALA A 53 26.08 -21.44 7.30
C ALA A 53 26.49 -21.50 5.82
N PHE A 54 27.09 -20.41 5.31
CA PHE A 54 27.67 -20.37 3.97
C PHE A 54 28.78 -21.40 3.80
N LEU A 55 29.77 -21.44 4.70
CA LEU A 55 30.87 -22.41 4.65
C LEU A 55 30.36 -23.86 4.79
N ALA A 56 29.35 -24.12 5.62
CA ALA A 56 28.75 -25.45 5.72
C ALA A 56 28.11 -25.90 4.39
N ASN A 57 27.40 -25.00 3.71
CA ASN A 57 26.81 -25.27 2.40
C ASN A 57 27.89 -25.55 1.33
N VAL A 58 28.92 -24.69 1.27
CA VAL A 58 30.08 -24.89 0.38
C VAL A 58 30.75 -26.23 0.68
N GLY A 59 30.83 -26.63 1.95
CA GLY A 59 31.42 -27.91 2.37
C GLY A 59 30.63 -29.12 1.87
N SER A 60 29.30 -29.04 1.92
CA SER A 60 28.41 -30.07 1.35
C SER A 60 28.62 -30.24 -0.16
N ILE A 61 28.66 -29.13 -0.90
CA ILE A 61 28.92 -29.12 -2.35
C ILE A 61 30.31 -29.67 -2.65
N THR A 62 31.32 -29.20 -1.91
CA THR A 62 32.71 -29.65 -2.03
C THR A 62 32.80 -31.17 -1.86
N ASN A 63 32.19 -31.73 -0.83
CA ASN A 63 32.24 -33.17 -0.56
C ASN A 63 31.57 -33.99 -1.68
N THR A 64 30.44 -33.51 -2.19
CA THR A 64 29.73 -34.12 -3.32
C THR A 64 30.61 -34.12 -4.57
N VAL A 65 31.16 -32.96 -4.93
CA VAL A 65 32.01 -32.80 -6.12
C VAL A 65 33.33 -33.57 -5.98
N LYS A 66 33.96 -33.57 -4.79
CA LYS A 66 35.18 -34.38 -4.54
C LYS A 66 34.93 -35.85 -4.81
N LYS A 67 33.80 -36.38 -4.31
CA LYS A 67 33.39 -37.77 -4.50
C LYS A 67 33.07 -38.09 -5.96
N ASP A 68 32.33 -37.23 -6.64
CA ASP A 68 31.88 -37.54 -8.00
C ASP A 68 33.01 -37.37 -9.02
N VAL A 69 33.88 -36.38 -8.84
CA VAL A 69 35.05 -36.15 -9.71
C VAL A 69 36.13 -37.21 -9.50
N SER A 70 36.26 -37.81 -8.30
CA SER A 70 37.23 -38.89 -8.09
C SER A 70 36.89 -40.17 -8.87
N LEU A 71 35.63 -40.33 -9.29
CA LEU A 71 35.14 -41.49 -10.05
C LEU A 71 35.33 -41.35 -11.57
N ILE A 72 35.80 -40.20 -12.06
CA ILE A 72 35.96 -39.93 -13.49
C ILE A 72 37.41 -39.58 -13.86
N ASP A 73 37.78 -39.84 -15.12
CA ASP A 73 39.01 -39.32 -15.73
C ASP A 73 38.70 -38.00 -16.43
N VAL A 74 39.07 -36.88 -15.80
CA VAL A 74 38.81 -35.51 -16.28
C VAL A 74 39.39 -35.28 -17.68
N ASP A 75 40.46 -35.99 -18.05
CA ASP A 75 41.09 -35.84 -19.36
C ASP A 75 40.36 -36.62 -20.48
N ARG A 76 39.44 -37.54 -20.13
CA ARG A 76 38.72 -38.41 -21.08
C ARG A 76 37.21 -38.19 -21.11
N VAL A 77 36.63 -37.72 -20.02
CA VAL A 77 35.19 -37.47 -19.91
C VAL A 77 34.72 -36.46 -20.97
N SER A 78 33.54 -36.70 -21.54
CA SER A 78 33.01 -35.82 -22.60
C SER A 78 32.56 -34.47 -22.03
N GLN A 79 32.64 -33.41 -22.86
CA GLN A 79 32.11 -32.10 -22.48
C GLN A 79 30.61 -32.17 -22.12
N ASP A 80 29.82 -32.94 -22.86
CA ASP A 80 28.37 -33.00 -22.67
C ASP A 80 27.97 -33.68 -21.36
N SER A 81 28.73 -34.70 -20.93
CA SER A 81 28.55 -35.34 -19.63
C SER A 81 28.84 -34.36 -18.49
N LEU A 82 29.95 -33.62 -18.57
CA LEU A 82 30.32 -32.60 -17.58
C LEU A 82 29.29 -31.47 -17.56
N LEU A 83 28.90 -30.97 -18.73
CA LEU A 83 27.92 -29.91 -18.89
C LEU A 83 26.60 -30.28 -18.21
N THR A 84 26.07 -31.48 -18.49
CA THR A 84 24.79 -31.94 -17.94
C THR A 84 24.83 -32.06 -16.42
N TYR A 85 25.90 -32.64 -15.87
CA TYR A 85 26.03 -32.82 -14.43
C TYR A 85 26.20 -31.46 -13.71
N PHE A 86 27.13 -30.63 -14.16
CA PHE A 86 27.43 -29.37 -13.47
C PHE A 86 26.35 -28.32 -13.66
N SER A 87 25.64 -28.30 -14.78
CA SER A 87 24.48 -27.40 -14.93
C SER A 87 23.39 -27.72 -13.90
N GLN A 88 23.15 -29.01 -13.62
CA GLN A 88 22.20 -29.43 -12.59
C GLN A 88 22.69 -29.09 -11.18
N LEU A 89 23.98 -29.30 -10.89
CA LEU A 89 24.57 -28.93 -9.60
C LEU A 89 24.46 -27.42 -9.35
N ILE A 90 24.87 -26.61 -10.33
CA ILE A 90 24.82 -25.14 -10.27
C ILE A 90 23.39 -24.65 -10.14
N SER A 91 22.43 -25.25 -10.84
CA SER A 91 21.02 -24.84 -10.77
C SER A 91 20.36 -25.13 -9.41
N LYS A 92 20.93 -26.03 -8.59
CA LYS A 92 20.41 -26.35 -7.25
C LYS A 92 20.86 -25.36 -6.16
N ASP A 93 21.91 -24.59 -6.41
CA ASP A 93 22.47 -23.64 -5.45
C ASP A 93 22.42 -22.22 -6.01
N GLN A 94 21.76 -21.31 -5.31
CA GLN A 94 21.56 -19.93 -5.80
C GLN A 94 22.87 -19.12 -5.92
N LEU A 95 23.88 -19.46 -5.12
CA LEU A 95 25.12 -18.70 -4.98
C LEU A 95 26.25 -19.25 -5.85
N LEU A 96 26.25 -20.56 -6.12
CA LEU A 96 27.20 -21.20 -7.03
C LEU A 96 26.92 -20.71 -8.45
N LYS A 97 27.90 -20.05 -9.07
CA LYS A 97 27.80 -19.53 -10.44
C LYS A 97 28.58 -20.33 -11.44
N GLY A 98 29.49 -21.18 -11.00
CA GLY A 98 30.23 -21.98 -11.94
C GLY A 98 31.26 -22.89 -11.31
N ILE A 99 31.91 -23.64 -12.18
CA ILE A 99 32.95 -24.58 -11.80
C ILE A 99 34.08 -24.57 -12.83
N VAL A 100 35.30 -24.77 -12.34
CA VAL A 100 36.47 -25.10 -13.14
C VAL A 100 36.98 -26.47 -12.70
N LEU A 101 37.24 -27.34 -13.67
CA LEU A 101 37.96 -28.59 -13.48
C LEU A 101 39.26 -28.54 -14.26
N LEU A 102 40.36 -28.85 -13.60
CA LEU A 102 41.69 -28.95 -14.21
C LEU A 102 42.17 -30.39 -14.03
N GLY A 103 42.26 -31.12 -15.14
CA GLY A 103 42.89 -32.43 -15.22
C GLY A 103 44.40 -32.31 -15.45
N SER A 104 45.03 -33.35 -15.99
CA SER A 104 46.46 -33.30 -16.32
C SER A 104 46.72 -32.74 -17.73
N ARG A 105 45.72 -32.79 -18.62
CA ARG A 105 45.83 -32.38 -20.02
C ARG A 105 44.72 -31.45 -20.47
N ARG A 106 43.55 -31.52 -19.85
CA ARG A 106 42.37 -30.72 -20.23
C ARG A 106 41.83 -29.90 -19.07
N ASN A 107 41.17 -28.80 -19.41
CA ASN A 107 40.34 -28.05 -18.50
C ASN A 107 38.88 -28.10 -18.94
N PHE A 108 37.98 -27.93 -17.99
CA PHE A 108 36.56 -27.68 -18.24
C PHE A 108 36.14 -26.49 -17.38
N VAL A 109 35.44 -25.55 -18.00
CA VAL A 109 34.89 -24.38 -17.31
C VAL A 109 33.42 -24.29 -17.67
N LEU A 110 32.56 -24.13 -16.66
CA LEU A 110 31.15 -23.83 -16.84
C LEU A 110 30.75 -22.68 -15.93
N ILE A 111 30.12 -21.66 -16.51
CA ILE A 111 29.66 -20.47 -15.81
C ILE A 111 28.20 -20.24 -16.18
N HIS A 112 27.38 -19.93 -15.20
CA HIS A 112 26.01 -19.48 -15.34
C HIS A 112 25.95 -17.97 -15.12
N ASN A 113 25.59 -17.24 -16.16
CA ASN A 113 25.35 -15.80 -16.10
C ASN A 113 23.87 -15.55 -16.38
N ASN A 114 23.06 -15.36 -15.33
CA ASN A 114 21.62 -15.03 -15.26
C ASN A 114 20.69 -15.61 -16.35
N ASN A 115 20.95 -15.31 -17.62
CA ASN A 115 20.16 -15.69 -18.79
C ASN A 115 20.87 -16.65 -19.76
N SER A 116 22.12 -17.07 -19.49
CA SER A 116 22.88 -17.97 -20.36
C SER A 116 23.99 -18.73 -19.63
N TRP A 117 24.44 -19.82 -20.25
CA TRP A 117 25.61 -20.57 -19.81
C TRP A 117 26.79 -20.30 -20.73
N ILE A 118 27.99 -20.31 -20.19
CA ILE A 118 29.24 -20.19 -20.93
C ILE A 118 30.11 -21.38 -20.57
N VAL A 119 30.57 -22.12 -21.58
CA VAL A 119 31.36 -23.34 -21.40
C VAL A 119 32.62 -23.33 -22.28
N THR A 120 33.72 -23.85 -21.75
CA THR A 120 34.89 -24.28 -22.54
C THR A 120 35.38 -25.64 -22.06
N HIS A 121 35.93 -26.42 -22.97
CA HIS A 121 36.63 -27.67 -22.70
C HIS A 121 37.84 -27.74 -23.63
N SER A 122 39.01 -27.33 -23.12
CA SER A 122 40.20 -27.10 -23.94
C SER A 122 41.42 -27.83 -23.38
N PRO A 123 42.44 -28.11 -24.20
CA PRO A 123 43.74 -28.54 -23.69
C PRO A 123 44.36 -27.46 -22.78
N LEU A 124 44.99 -27.86 -21.67
CA LEU A 124 45.58 -26.94 -20.69
C LEU A 124 46.71 -26.06 -21.25
N LYS A 125 47.41 -26.53 -22.28
CA LYS A 125 48.55 -25.83 -22.90
C LYS A 125 48.16 -24.94 -24.08
N ASP A 126 46.87 -24.86 -24.41
CA ASP A 126 46.43 -24.05 -25.54
C ASP A 126 46.51 -22.57 -25.19
N THR A 127 47.06 -21.77 -26.09
CA THR A 127 47.10 -20.31 -25.95
C THR A 127 45.76 -19.68 -26.34
N LEU A 128 44.94 -20.40 -27.11
CA LEU A 128 43.62 -19.98 -27.55
C LEU A 128 42.53 -20.73 -26.78
N ILE A 129 41.54 -20.01 -26.27
CA ILE A 129 40.40 -20.63 -25.56
C ILE A 129 39.14 -20.48 -26.38
N ASN A 130 38.57 -21.61 -26.78
CA ASN A 130 37.30 -21.65 -27.50
C ASN A 130 36.14 -21.73 -26.51
N TRP A 131 35.24 -20.76 -26.58
CA TRP A 131 34.05 -20.67 -25.75
C TRP A 131 32.78 -20.96 -26.54
N LYS A 132 31.78 -21.46 -25.83
CA LYS A 132 30.42 -21.67 -26.34
C LYS A 132 29.41 -21.08 -25.37
N ARG A 133 28.49 -20.25 -25.88
CA ARG A 133 27.31 -19.79 -25.15
C ARG A 133 26.17 -20.76 -25.36
N LEU A 134 25.43 -21.06 -24.31
CA LEU A 134 24.21 -21.85 -24.34
C LEU A 134 23.05 -21.07 -23.72
N ASN A 135 21.82 -21.33 -24.16
CA ASN A 135 20.62 -20.81 -23.50
C ASN A 135 20.31 -21.65 -22.24
N ASN A 136 19.23 -21.30 -21.52
CA ASN A 136 18.82 -22.03 -20.30
C ASN A 136 18.37 -23.48 -20.55
N LYS A 137 18.13 -23.88 -21.81
CA LYS A 137 17.88 -25.27 -22.23
C LYS A 137 19.17 -26.01 -22.64
N LEU A 138 20.34 -25.39 -22.43
CA LEU A 138 21.66 -25.87 -22.83
C LEU A 138 21.85 -26.00 -24.35
N GLU A 139 21.04 -25.29 -25.15
CA GLU A 139 21.17 -25.26 -26.60
C GLU A 139 22.21 -24.22 -27.03
N PRO A 140 23.06 -24.49 -28.04
CA PRO A 140 24.08 -23.56 -28.51
C PRO A 140 23.49 -22.25 -29.05
N VAL A 141 24.03 -21.12 -28.59
CA VAL A 141 23.64 -19.77 -29.04
C VAL A 141 24.76 -19.12 -29.84
N SER A 142 26.00 -19.18 -29.35
CA SER A 142 27.15 -18.57 -30.03
C SER A 142 28.48 -19.22 -29.63
N LYS A 143 29.55 -18.89 -30.38
CA LYS A 143 30.93 -19.34 -30.12
C LYS A 143 31.91 -18.20 -30.38
N TRP A 144 32.98 -18.12 -29.60
CA TRP A 144 34.08 -17.18 -29.81
C TRP A 144 35.39 -17.77 -29.29
N THR A 145 36.51 -17.14 -29.64
CA THR A 145 37.85 -17.57 -29.21
C THR A 145 38.54 -16.41 -28.52
N ASP A 146 39.01 -16.63 -27.30
CA ASP A 146 39.80 -15.65 -26.56
C ASP A 146 41.30 -15.92 -26.78
N PRO A 147 42.06 -14.96 -27.37
CA PRO A 147 43.48 -15.15 -27.65
C PRO A 147 44.40 -14.95 -26.44
N TYR A 148 43.88 -14.44 -25.31
CA TYR A 148 44.68 -14.03 -24.15
C TYR A 148 44.17 -14.58 -22.81
N ASN A 149 43.19 -15.49 -22.80
CA ASN A 149 42.57 -16.06 -21.59
C ASN A 149 42.32 -15.04 -20.45
N TYR A 150 41.45 -14.05 -20.70
CA TYR A 150 41.12 -13.02 -19.71
C TYR A 150 40.18 -13.49 -18.59
N PHE A 151 39.60 -14.70 -18.72
CA PHE A 151 38.66 -15.25 -17.75
C PHE A 151 39.36 -15.84 -16.53
N MET A 152 40.45 -16.58 -16.76
CA MET A 152 41.35 -17.04 -15.71
C MET A 152 42.77 -16.73 -16.18
N GLU A 153 43.42 -15.74 -15.61
CA GLU A 153 44.88 -15.69 -15.70
C GLU A 153 45.39 -17.02 -15.12
N LEU A 154 45.82 -17.95 -15.98
CA LEU A 154 46.33 -19.26 -15.57
C LEU A 154 47.51 -19.11 -14.59
N SER A 155 48.20 -17.97 -14.60
CA SER A 155 49.14 -17.53 -13.57
C SER A 155 48.55 -17.52 -12.16
N ASP A 156 47.28 -17.14 -11.97
CA ASP A 156 46.63 -17.13 -10.65
C ASP A 156 46.41 -18.55 -10.11
N LEU A 157 46.08 -19.52 -10.96
CA LEU A 157 45.94 -20.93 -10.58
C LEU A 157 47.31 -21.63 -10.48
N ASN A 158 48.27 -21.28 -11.34
CA ASN A 158 49.65 -21.77 -11.29
C ASN A 158 50.41 -21.21 -10.07
N SER A 159 49.98 -20.07 -9.52
CA SER A 159 50.49 -19.53 -8.24
C SER A 159 50.05 -20.35 -7.03
N ILE A 160 48.99 -21.16 -7.17
CA ILE A 160 48.56 -22.10 -6.14
C ILE A 160 49.58 -23.22 -6.11
N LYS A 161 50.54 -23.17 -5.17
CA LYS A 161 51.42 -24.32 -4.96
C LYS A 161 50.53 -25.51 -4.62
N VAL A 162 50.55 -26.54 -5.45
CA VAL A 162 49.79 -27.80 -5.25
C VAL A 162 50.06 -28.39 -3.86
N SER A 163 51.22 -28.10 -3.27
CA SER A 163 51.59 -28.43 -1.89
C SER A 163 50.67 -27.84 -0.81
N TYR A 164 49.95 -26.75 -1.08
CA TYR A 164 48.98 -26.13 -0.16
C TYR A 164 47.60 -26.80 -0.22
N LEU A 165 47.27 -27.44 -1.33
CA LEU A 165 46.08 -28.27 -1.48
C LEU A 165 46.33 -29.65 -0.87
N LYS A 166 46.67 -29.77 0.42
CA LYS A 166 46.76 -31.07 1.12
C LYS A 166 45.35 -31.68 1.26
N ASP A 167 45.25 -33.00 1.42
CA ASP A 167 43.94 -33.67 1.56
C ASP A 167 43.13 -33.03 2.69
N GLY A 168 41.91 -32.62 2.35
CA GLY A 168 40.96 -32.00 3.28
C GLY A 168 41.08 -30.47 3.44
N LYS A 169 42.08 -29.79 2.87
CA LYS A 169 42.21 -28.33 2.97
C LYS A 169 41.82 -27.63 1.67
N ASN A 170 40.83 -26.74 1.76
CA ASN A 170 40.44 -25.87 0.66
C ASN A 170 41.22 -24.55 0.74
N VAL A 171 41.45 -23.93 -0.42
CA VAL A 171 42.07 -22.61 -0.56
C VAL A 171 41.01 -21.67 -1.11
N TRP A 172 40.95 -20.46 -0.59
CA TRP A 172 40.05 -19.42 -1.08
C TRP A 172 40.86 -18.36 -1.83
N LYS A 173 40.30 -17.80 -2.91
CA LYS A 173 40.90 -16.67 -3.65
C LYS A 173 39.80 -15.77 -4.22
N THR A 174 40.09 -14.50 -4.40
CA THR A 174 39.27 -13.58 -5.20
C THR A 174 39.75 -13.56 -6.64
N ALA A 175 38.84 -13.34 -7.58
CA ALA A 175 39.18 -13.20 -8.99
C ALA A 175 39.90 -11.88 -9.29
N LYS A 176 41.04 -11.94 -9.97
CA LYS A 176 41.75 -10.77 -10.50
C LYS A 176 41.41 -10.56 -11.98
N SER A 177 40.14 -10.24 -12.28
CA SER A 177 39.72 -10.03 -13.66
C SER A 177 39.78 -8.56 -14.07
N LYS A 178 40.25 -8.31 -15.30
CA LYS A 178 40.11 -6.99 -15.94
C LYS A 178 38.65 -6.67 -16.25
N ILE A 179 37.78 -7.69 -16.37
CA ILE A 179 36.35 -7.55 -16.62
C ILE A 179 35.63 -7.30 -15.27
N PRO A 180 34.95 -6.15 -15.09
CA PRO A 180 34.28 -5.81 -13.83
C PRO A 180 33.33 -6.87 -13.30
N GLU A 181 32.52 -7.49 -14.17
CA GLU A 181 31.54 -8.54 -13.80
C GLU A 181 32.15 -9.75 -13.09
N TYR A 182 33.43 -10.02 -13.33
CA TYR A 182 34.15 -11.16 -12.76
C TYR A 182 35.01 -10.79 -11.56
N ARG A 183 35.19 -9.50 -11.24
CA ARG A 183 35.97 -9.07 -10.06
C ARG A 183 35.31 -9.47 -8.73
N ASP A 184 34.00 -9.67 -8.75
CA ASP A 184 33.19 -10.08 -7.60
C ASP A 184 33.09 -11.61 -7.42
N LEU A 185 33.94 -12.37 -8.12
CA LEU A 185 33.97 -13.83 -7.97
C LEU A 185 34.91 -14.24 -6.82
N LEU A 186 34.37 -15.10 -5.96
CA LEU A 186 35.06 -15.79 -4.90
C LEU A 186 35.23 -17.25 -5.28
N PHE A 187 36.46 -17.73 -5.22
CA PHE A 187 36.85 -19.07 -5.61
C PHE A 187 37.13 -19.92 -4.38
N ASN A 188 36.51 -21.10 -4.33
CA ASN A 188 36.88 -22.17 -3.43
C ASN A 188 37.61 -23.25 -4.22
N VAL A 189 38.90 -23.41 -3.96
CA VAL A 189 39.81 -24.33 -4.67
C VAL A 189 40.10 -25.53 -3.78
N PHE A 190 39.99 -26.73 -4.34
CA PHE A 190 40.38 -27.96 -3.65
C PHE A 190 40.91 -29.00 -4.63
N ARG A 191 41.73 -29.92 -4.12
CA ARG A 191 42.15 -31.10 -4.89
C ARG A 191 41.20 -32.26 -4.70
N THR A 192 41.14 -33.11 -5.72
CA THR A 192 40.61 -34.48 -5.65
C THR A 192 41.55 -35.41 -6.41
N THR A 193 41.58 -36.67 -6.03
CA THR A 193 42.42 -37.68 -6.66
C THR A 193 41.51 -38.70 -7.31
N SER A 194 41.66 -38.89 -8.63
CA SER A 194 40.92 -39.92 -9.36
C SER A 194 41.32 -41.32 -8.90
N THR A 195 40.48 -42.32 -9.14
CA THR A 195 40.77 -43.73 -8.81
C THR A 195 42.08 -44.25 -9.44
N ASP A 196 42.54 -43.64 -10.53
CA ASP A 196 43.80 -43.95 -11.22
C ASP A 196 45.02 -43.19 -10.66
N GLY A 197 44.86 -42.44 -9.57
CA GLY A 197 45.92 -41.70 -8.90
C GLY A 197 46.22 -40.31 -9.51
N LYS A 198 45.48 -39.86 -10.53
CA LYS A 198 45.66 -38.51 -11.08
C LYS A 198 45.10 -37.45 -10.14
N ILE A 199 45.86 -36.38 -9.95
CA ILE A 199 45.43 -35.21 -9.20
C ILE A 199 44.61 -34.31 -10.13
N ASN A 200 43.41 -33.95 -9.69
CA ASN A 200 42.57 -32.95 -10.34
C ASN A 200 42.35 -31.77 -9.38
N ILE A 201 42.34 -30.57 -9.95
CA ILE A 201 42.00 -29.35 -9.20
C ILE A 201 40.58 -28.96 -9.57
N VAL A 202 39.78 -28.64 -8.56
CA VAL A 202 38.42 -28.17 -8.72
C VAL A 202 38.32 -26.77 -8.13
N VAL A 203 37.66 -25.87 -8.84
CA VAL A 203 37.35 -24.52 -8.39
C VAL A 203 35.85 -24.32 -8.44
N LEU A 204 35.22 -24.05 -7.30
CA LEU A 204 33.84 -23.59 -7.23
C LEU A 204 33.83 -22.06 -7.24
N MET A 205 32.96 -21.48 -8.07
CA MET A 205 32.86 -20.04 -8.26
C MET A 205 31.58 -19.50 -7.64
N TYR A 206 31.72 -18.58 -6.70
CA TYR A 206 30.62 -17.90 -6.01
C TYR A 206 30.66 -16.41 -6.33
N LYS A 207 29.50 -15.76 -6.42
CA LYS A 207 29.43 -14.31 -6.66
C LYS A 207 29.15 -13.57 -5.35
N THR A 208 30.07 -12.72 -4.93
CA THR A 208 30.02 -12.09 -3.61
C THR A 208 28.94 -11.01 -3.52
N GLY A 209 28.68 -10.28 -4.59
CA GLY A 209 27.58 -9.30 -4.67
C GLY A 209 26.18 -9.90 -4.52
N GLU A 210 26.02 -11.22 -4.65
CA GLU A 210 24.76 -11.94 -4.42
C GLU A 210 24.72 -12.67 -3.06
N LEU A 211 25.85 -12.72 -2.34
CA LEU A 211 25.86 -13.08 -0.92
C LEU A 211 25.07 -12.07 -0.06
N GLY A 212 24.78 -10.90 -0.62
CA GLY A 212 23.54 -10.12 -0.48
C GLY A 212 22.51 -10.66 0.50
N SER A 213 21.79 -11.67 0.03
CA SER A 213 20.64 -12.25 0.73
C SER A 213 21.00 -13.04 1.97
N ARG A 214 22.26 -13.50 2.10
CA ARG A 214 22.74 -14.26 3.26
C ARG A 214 23.45 -13.41 4.31
N PHE A 215 24.05 -12.28 3.92
CA PHE A 215 24.78 -11.38 4.82
C PHE A 215 24.03 -10.06 5.03
N ASN A 216 22.71 -10.12 5.08
CA ASN A 216 21.83 -8.95 5.05
C ASN A 216 22.18 -7.91 6.14
N ASN A 217 22.62 -8.37 7.31
CA ASN A 217 22.95 -7.49 8.45
C ASN A 217 24.27 -6.72 8.27
N VAL A 218 25.24 -7.28 7.53
CA VAL A 218 26.47 -6.54 7.19
C VAL A 218 26.23 -5.61 6.00
N LEU A 219 25.33 -5.99 5.10
CA LEU A 219 25.02 -5.23 3.90
C LEU A 219 23.99 -4.12 4.13
N SER A 220 23.49 -3.93 5.35
CA SER A 220 22.71 -2.74 5.72
C SER A 220 23.56 -1.48 5.84
N PHE A 221 24.87 -1.64 6.06
CA PHE A 221 25.83 -0.55 6.12
C PHE A 221 26.19 -0.08 4.69
N GLU A 222 26.46 1.21 4.52
CA GLU A 222 26.79 1.78 3.21
C GLU A 222 28.10 1.23 2.65
N GLN A 223 29.12 1.04 3.50
CA GLN A 223 30.47 0.67 3.06
C GLN A 223 31.17 -0.36 3.97
N PRO A 224 30.60 -1.55 4.19
CA PRO A 224 31.26 -2.60 4.96
C PRO A 224 32.46 -3.17 4.20
N LEU A 225 33.56 -3.39 4.91
CA LEU A 225 34.70 -4.16 4.44
C LEU A 225 34.78 -5.46 5.25
N VAL A 226 34.70 -6.60 4.55
CA VAL A 226 34.83 -7.93 5.16
C VAL A 226 36.06 -8.61 4.57
N THR A 227 36.98 -9.03 5.45
CA THR A 227 38.15 -9.82 5.07
C THR A 227 38.12 -11.16 5.79
N MET A 228 38.19 -12.26 5.05
CA MET A 228 38.37 -13.61 5.60
C MET A 228 39.87 -13.91 5.70
N ILE A 229 40.26 -14.54 6.81
CA ILE A 229 41.64 -14.92 7.10
C ILE A 229 41.74 -16.44 6.94
N THR A 230 42.60 -16.87 6.03
CA THR A 230 42.82 -18.30 5.80
C THR A 230 43.72 -18.93 6.86
N LEU A 231 43.81 -20.26 6.88
CA LEU A 231 44.76 -20.99 7.72
C LEU A 231 46.24 -20.65 7.45
N ASN A 232 46.56 -20.04 6.31
CA ASN A 232 47.92 -19.65 5.95
C ASN A 232 48.15 -18.14 6.13
N ASP A 233 47.23 -17.44 6.79
CA ASP A 233 47.24 -15.99 6.95
C ASP A 233 47.09 -15.20 5.63
N ASP A 234 46.70 -15.86 4.54
CA ASP A 234 46.23 -15.14 3.34
C ASP A 234 44.93 -14.41 3.67
N GLU A 235 44.87 -13.14 3.27
CA GLU A 235 43.70 -12.28 3.35
C GLU A 235 42.84 -12.33 2.08
N ILE A 236 41.53 -12.44 2.27
CA ILE A 236 40.58 -12.56 1.18
C ILE A 236 39.44 -11.61 1.45
N THR A 237 39.28 -10.61 0.60
CA THR A 237 38.24 -9.58 0.75
C THR A 237 37.09 -9.84 -0.22
N PRO A 238 36.09 -10.68 0.14
CA PRO A 238 34.99 -11.01 -0.75
C PRO A 238 34.08 -9.81 -1.08
N ILE A 239 33.93 -8.84 -0.19
CA ILE A 239 32.93 -7.76 -0.34
C ILE A 239 33.67 -6.44 -0.61
N ARG A 240 33.49 -5.88 -1.80
CA ARG A 240 34.30 -4.76 -2.33
C ARG A 240 33.50 -3.58 -2.91
N THR A 241 32.23 -3.40 -2.55
CA THR A 241 31.28 -2.42 -3.13
C THR A 241 30.98 -2.59 -4.62
N LYS A 242 29.80 -2.12 -5.07
CA LYS A 242 29.44 -2.07 -6.50
C LYS A 242 29.95 -0.81 -7.19
N ASP A 243 30.45 0.17 -6.43
CA ASP A 243 30.94 1.44 -6.95
C ASP A 243 32.42 1.37 -7.31
N THR A 244 32.71 1.30 -8.60
CA THR A 244 34.08 1.24 -9.13
C THR A 244 34.93 2.47 -8.79
N THR A 245 34.31 3.61 -8.44
CA THR A 245 35.05 4.84 -8.08
C THR A 245 35.73 4.75 -6.72
N LEU A 246 35.34 3.79 -5.88
CA LEU A 246 35.84 3.63 -4.51
C LEU A 246 36.98 2.59 -4.39
N ILE A 247 37.33 1.90 -5.48
CA ILE A 247 38.31 0.79 -5.45
C ILE A 247 39.65 1.20 -4.82
N SER A 248 40.19 2.38 -5.16
CA SER A 248 41.46 2.87 -4.60
C SER A 248 41.38 3.12 -3.09
N ARG A 249 40.21 3.53 -2.57
CA ARG A 249 39.99 3.70 -1.13
C ARG A 249 40.04 2.35 -0.41
N TYR A 250 39.45 1.32 -1.00
CA TYR A 250 39.44 -0.02 -0.44
C TYR A 250 40.82 -0.70 -0.44
N GLU A 251 41.68 -0.42 -1.42
CA GLU A 251 43.07 -0.92 -1.41
C GLU A 251 43.81 -0.39 -0.18
N LYS A 252 43.74 0.92 0.06
CA LYS A 252 44.35 1.52 1.27
C LYS A 252 43.72 1.00 2.56
N LEU A 253 42.40 0.87 2.59
CA LEU A 253 41.69 0.33 3.76
C LEU A 253 42.11 -1.13 4.04
N SER A 254 42.37 -1.91 2.99
CA SER A 254 42.86 -3.29 3.10
C SER A 254 44.28 -3.34 3.69
N GLU A 255 45.17 -2.39 3.37
CA GLU A 255 46.48 -2.27 4.02
C GLU A 255 46.33 -2.04 5.54
N ASN A 256 45.44 -1.13 5.94
CA ASN A 256 45.21 -0.87 7.37
C ASN A 256 44.61 -2.10 8.09
N VAL A 257 43.74 -2.86 7.41
CA VAL A 257 43.20 -4.12 7.94
C VAL A 257 44.31 -5.18 8.08
N ALA A 258 45.26 -5.26 7.15
CA ALA A 258 46.41 -6.16 7.27
C ALA A 258 47.27 -5.83 8.50
N ASP A 259 47.50 -4.55 8.80
CA ASP A 259 48.21 -4.13 10.02
C ASP A 259 47.45 -4.50 11.30
N VAL A 260 46.12 -4.37 11.28
CA VAL A 260 45.24 -4.81 12.37
C VAL A 260 45.34 -6.33 12.57
N ILE A 261 45.36 -7.12 11.49
CA ILE A 261 45.52 -8.59 11.54
C ILE A 261 46.89 -8.98 12.10
N ASN A 262 47.96 -8.32 11.66
CA ASN A 262 49.31 -8.53 12.19
C ASN A 262 49.39 -8.24 13.70
N THR A 263 48.73 -7.18 14.16
CA THR A 263 48.63 -6.82 15.58
C THR A 263 47.84 -7.86 16.36
N TRP A 264 46.78 -8.39 15.77
CA TRP A 264 45.96 -9.46 16.35
C TRP A 264 46.75 -10.76 16.57
N HIS A 265 47.57 -11.16 15.60
CA HIS A 265 48.46 -12.31 15.74
C HIS A 265 49.52 -12.11 16.83
N THR A 266 50.17 -10.95 16.84
CA THR A 266 51.34 -10.72 17.69
C THR A 266 50.98 -10.39 19.14
N GLN A 267 49.93 -9.59 19.36
CA GLN A 267 49.62 -9.05 20.68
C GLN A 267 48.43 -9.73 21.36
N HIS A 268 47.46 -10.24 20.58
CA HIS A 268 46.17 -10.68 21.10
C HIS A 268 45.95 -12.20 21.00
N LYS A 269 46.99 -12.95 20.59
CA LYS A 269 47.02 -14.43 20.57
C LYS A 269 45.78 -15.04 19.92
N GLU A 270 45.34 -14.43 18.83
CA GLU A 270 44.18 -14.86 18.05
C GLU A 270 42.83 -14.88 18.81
N GLN A 271 42.68 -14.13 19.91
CA GLN A 271 41.39 -13.95 20.58
C GLN A 271 40.55 -12.87 19.89
N PRO A 272 39.20 -12.95 19.91
CA PRO A 272 38.35 -11.89 19.38
C PRO A 272 38.72 -10.53 19.95
N HIS A 273 38.90 -9.54 19.09
CA HIS A 273 39.35 -8.21 19.49
C HIS A 273 38.78 -7.12 18.60
N LEU A 274 38.70 -5.92 19.15
CA LEU A 274 38.18 -4.74 18.48
C LEU A 274 39.29 -3.68 18.37
N TYR A 275 39.44 -3.13 17.19
CA TYR A 275 40.41 -2.09 16.87
C TYR A 275 39.69 -0.89 16.28
N HIS A 276 40.32 0.27 16.37
CA HIS A 276 39.91 1.45 15.62
C HIS A 276 41.13 2.10 14.96
N PHE A 277 40.93 2.76 13.84
CA PHE A 277 41.95 3.55 13.16
C PHE A 277 41.31 4.68 12.33
N GLU A 278 42.10 5.67 11.96
CA GLU A 278 41.65 6.79 11.13
C GLU A 278 42.18 6.64 9.70
N GLU A 279 41.32 6.83 8.71
CA GLU A 279 41.69 6.83 7.29
C GLU A 279 40.73 7.73 6.51
N TYR A 280 41.23 8.46 5.50
CA TYR A 280 40.43 9.42 4.72
C TYR A 280 39.62 10.44 5.56
N GLY A 281 40.12 10.83 6.74
CA GLY A 281 39.43 11.75 7.65
C GLY A 281 38.20 11.16 8.36
N LYS A 282 38.09 9.82 8.38
CA LYS A 282 37.02 9.08 9.07
C LYS A 282 37.62 8.08 10.06
N THR A 283 36.90 7.84 11.15
CA THR A 283 37.19 6.75 12.09
C THR A 283 36.56 5.46 11.59
N TYR A 284 37.35 4.39 11.56
CA TYR A 284 36.90 3.03 11.24
C TYR A 284 37.03 2.15 12.46
N TRP A 285 35.99 1.35 12.70
CA TRP A 285 36.02 0.27 13.67
C TRP A 285 36.26 -1.05 12.93
N SER A 286 37.18 -1.87 13.43
CA SER A 286 37.54 -3.17 12.85
C SER A 286 37.49 -4.25 13.91
N ARG A 287 36.54 -5.17 13.78
CA ARG A 287 36.39 -6.30 14.70
C ARG A 287 36.90 -7.57 14.06
N ILE A 288 37.74 -8.30 14.78
CA ILE A 288 38.23 -9.62 14.37
C ILE A 288 37.57 -10.68 15.26
N ASP A 289 37.00 -11.71 14.63
CA ASP A 289 36.45 -12.87 15.32
C ASP A 289 36.97 -14.16 14.68
N THR A 290 37.35 -15.12 15.51
CA THR A 290 37.72 -16.47 15.07
C THR A 290 36.49 -17.29 14.71
N ILE A 291 36.66 -18.20 13.75
CA ILE A 291 35.69 -19.25 13.45
C ILE A 291 36.37 -20.60 13.69
N ASN A 292 35.63 -21.56 14.26
CA ASN A 292 36.12 -22.93 14.37
C ASN A 292 36.45 -23.40 12.95
N GLU A 293 37.75 -23.60 12.69
CA GLU A 293 38.33 -23.72 11.35
C GLU A 293 37.42 -24.49 10.39
N SER A 294 36.99 -23.84 9.31
CA SER A 294 36.06 -24.43 8.35
C SER A 294 36.47 -24.08 6.93
N LEU A 295 36.64 -25.10 6.09
CA LEU A 295 37.07 -24.97 4.69
C LEU A 295 38.31 -24.09 4.47
N GLY A 296 39.27 -24.12 5.39
CA GLY A 296 40.51 -23.34 5.25
C GLY A 296 40.42 -21.89 5.71
N ILE A 297 39.31 -21.47 6.33
CA ILE A 297 39.14 -20.15 6.97
C ILE A 297 39.22 -20.32 8.50
N LYS A 298 40.01 -19.47 9.18
CA LYS A 298 40.18 -19.49 10.65
C LYS A 298 39.58 -18.28 11.36
N ALA A 299 39.48 -17.14 10.68
CA ALA A 299 38.94 -15.92 11.24
C ALA A 299 38.39 -15.02 10.14
N TYR A 300 37.72 -13.95 10.53
CA TYR A 300 37.34 -12.87 9.65
C TYR A 300 37.44 -11.54 10.38
N THR A 301 37.56 -10.47 9.60
CA THR A 301 37.47 -9.08 10.05
C THR A 301 36.23 -8.44 9.46
N LEU A 302 35.58 -7.61 10.26
CA LEU A 302 34.52 -6.70 9.84
C LEU A 302 34.98 -5.29 10.13
N THR A 303 35.10 -4.45 9.09
CA THR A 303 35.55 -3.07 9.20
C THR A 303 34.49 -2.12 8.63
N ILE A 304 34.02 -1.16 9.45
CA ILE A 304 32.94 -0.23 9.10
C ILE A 304 33.30 1.17 9.62
N ALA A 305 32.96 2.21 8.87
CA ALA A 305 33.11 3.59 9.32
C ALA A 305 32.18 3.90 10.50
N GLU A 306 32.65 4.66 11.49
CA GLU A 306 31.86 5.01 12.69
C GLU A 306 30.56 5.75 12.33
N GLU A 307 30.64 6.70 11.40
CA GLU A 307 29.47 7.42 10.90
C GLU A 307 28.40 6.49 10.30
N ASP A 308 28.81 5.39 9.65
CA ASP A 308 27.91 4.42 9.01
C ASP A 308 27.27 3.51 10.06
N LEU A 309 28.04 3.12 11.09
CA LEU A 309 27.53 2.40 12.26
C LEU A 309 26.42 3.20 12.96
N VAL A 310 26.71 4.46 13.30
CA VAL A 310 25.78 5.36 14.01
C VAL A 310 24.57 5.70 13.13
N LYS A 311 24.77 6.04 11.85
CA LYS A 311 23.69 6.37 10.92
C LYS A 311 22.77 5.20 10.65
N THR A 312 23.31 4.00 10.48
CA THR A 312 22.49 2.80 10.25
C THR A 312 21.67 2.48 11.50
N ALA A 313 22.27 2.59 12.69
CA ALA A 313 21.55 2.41 13.96
C ALA A 313 20.41 3.44 14.13
N SER A 314 20.65 4.72 13.85
CA SER A 314 19.63 5.77 13.95
C SER A 314 18.54 5.67 12.88
N SER A 315 18.85 5.16 11.68
CA SER A 315 17.86 4.98 10.60
C SER A 315 16.72 4.02 10.99
N VAL A 316 17.01 3.03 11.86
CA VAL A 316 16.01 2.12 12.40
C VAL A 316 15.08 2.85 13.37
N GLU A 317 15.60 3.80 14.15
CA GLU A 317 14.79 4.66 15.03
C GLU A 317 13.86 5.56 14.22
N ASP A 318 14.39 6.19 13.18
CA ASP A 318 13.60 7.03 12.26
C ASP A 318 12.47 6.23 11.60
N ALA A 319 12.72 4.96 11.24
CA ALA A 319 11.69 4.09 10.66
C ALA A 319 10.48 3.90 11.61
N TYR A 320 10.70 3.76 12.92
CA TYR A 320 9.61 3.71 13.89
C TYR A 320 8.87 5.04 13.97
N LEU A 321 9.57 6.18 13.92
CA LEU A 321 8.93 7.50 13.92
C LEU A 321 8.07 7.71 12.66
N TYR A 322 8.57 7.33 11.48
CA TYR A 322 7.78 7.35 10.25
C TYR A 322 6.55 6.42 10.32
N ALA A 323 6.68 5.24 10.94
CA ALA A 323 5.56 4.34 11.16
C ALA A 323 4.49 4.96 12.08
N VAL A 324 4.87 5.68 13.14
CA VAL A 324 3.94 6.44 14.00
C VAL A 324 3.12 7.42 13.17
N VAL A 325 3.78 8.25 12.36
CA VAL A 325 3.11 9.24 11.50
C VAL A 325 2.16 8.56 10.53
N MET A 326 2.61 7.47 9.88
CA MET A 326 1.80 6.70 8.94
C MET A 326 0.54 6.13 9.60
N PHE A 327 0.65 5.52 10.78
CA PHE A 327 -0.49 4.95 11.51
C PHE A 327 -1.46 6.04 11.99
N LEU A 328 -0.96 7.21 12.42
CA LEU A 328 -1.82 8.34 12.78
C LEU A 328 -2.59 8.88 11.56
N LEU A 329 -1.95 8.95 10.38
CA LEU A 329 -2.62 9.34 9.13
C LEU A 329 -3.71 8.32 8.74
N PHE A 330 -3.45 7.02 8.89
CA PHE A 330 -4.47 5.99 8.67
C PHE A 330 -5.64 6.12 9.65
N ALA A 331 -5.37 6.28 10.96
CA ALA A 331 -6.40 6.52 11.96
C ALA A 331 -7.26 7.75 11.61
N LEU A 332 -6.63 8.87 11.24
CA LEU A 332 -7.32 10.10 10.83
C LEU A 332 -8.18 9.90 9.58
N SER A 333 -7.67 9.17 8.58
CA SER A 333 -8.41 8.90 7.35
C SER A 333 -9.69 8.07 7.62
N VAL A 334 -9.58 7.02 8.44
CA VAL A 334 -10.72 6.17 8.83
C VAL A 334 -11.70 6.96 9.68
N PHE A 335 -11.21 7.79 10.61
CA PHE A 335 -12.04 8.68 11.41
C PHE A 335 -12.82 9.67 10.54
N MET A 336 -12.17 10.34 9.57
CA MET A 336 -12.86 11.26 8.66
C MET A 336 -13.95 10.56 7.84
N VAL A 337 -13.69 9.36 7.31
CA VAL A 337 -14.68 8.61 6.51
C VAL A 337 -15.88 8.19 7.36
N THR A 338 -15.63 7.71 8.58
CA THR A 338 -16.69 7.27 9.50
C THR A 338 -17.52 8.45 10.02
N PHE A 339 -16.86 9.56 10.34
CA PHE A 339 -17.51 10.80 10.76
C PHE A 339 -18.37 11.41 9.65
N ARG A 340 -17.88 11.44 8.40
CA ARG A 340 -18.67 11.87 7.24
C ARG A 340 -19.94 11.04 7.05
N LYS A 341 -19.83 9.70 7.15
CA LYS A 341 -20.99 8.80 7.07
C LYS A 341 -21.96 9.01 8.22
N TYR A 342 -21.46 9.28 9.43
CA TYR A 342 -22.29 9.57 10.60
C TYR A 342 -23.12 10.84 10.40
N ASN A 343 -22.50 11.93 9.94
CA ASN A 343 -23.19 13.20 9.71
C ASN A 343 -24.18 13.13 8.54
N GLN A 344 -23.89 12.35 7.48
CA GLN A 344 -24.85 12.14 6.38
C GLN A 344 -26.13 11.42 6.83
N GLN A 345 -26.04 10.48 7.78
CA GLN A 345 -27.19 9.70 8.25
C GLN A 345 -28.09 10.41 9.27
N GLN A 346 -27.67 11.56 9.81
CA GLN A 346 -28.48 12.35 10.74
C GLN A 346 -29.33 13.42 10.08
N LYS A 347 -29.25 13.61 8.75
CA LYS A 347 -30.23 14.44 8.06
C LYS A 347 -31.60 13.74 8.14
N PRO A 348 -32.66 14.41 8.64
CA PRO A 348 -33.99 13.81 8.70
C PRO A 348 -34.46 13.41 7.30
N PRO A 349 -35.22 12.31 7.16
CA PRO A 349 -35.74 11.88 5.87
C PRO A 349 -36.61 13.01 5.30
N LYS A 350 -36.31 13.45 4.07
CA LYS A 350 -37.23 14.30 3.31
C LYS A 350 -38.53 13.52 3.17
N THR A 351 -39.65 14.10 3.58
CA THR A 351 -40.97 13.52 3.35
C THR A 351 -41.16 13.45 1.82
N GLU A 352 -41.07 12.26 1.25
CA GLU A 352 -41.21 12.08 -0.21
C GLU A 352 -42.68 12.32 -0.61
N LEU A 353 -42.85 13.11 -1.67
CA LEU A 353 -44.15 13.37 -2.28
C LEU A 353 -44.53 12.19 -3.17
N ASP A 354 -45.42 11.33 -2.71
CA ASP A 354 -45.86 10.12 -3.41
C ASP A 354 -47.38 10.07 -3.62
N ASN A 355 -47.86 9.33 -4.61
CA ASN A 355 -49.29 9.10 -4.78
C ASN A 355 -49.88 8.35 -3.57
N ILE A 356 -50.90 8.93 -2.93
CA ILE A 356 -51.63 8.30 -1.83
C ILE A 356 -52.73 7.42 -2.43
N PRO A 357 -52.77 6.12 -2.12
CA PRO A 357 -53.85 5.24 -2.58
C PRO A 357 -55.25 5.69 -2.11
N PRO A 358 -56.31 5.49 -2.91
CA PRO A 358 -57.68 5.92 -2.57
C PRO A 358 -58.18 5.42 -1.21
N GLU A 359 -57.81 4.21 -0.78
CA GLU A 359 -58.19 3.64 0.51
C GLU A 359 -57.64 4.44 1.69
N LYS A 360 -56.40 4.93 1.60
CA LYS A 360 -55.77 5.77 2.62
C LYS A 360 -56.35 7.18 2.64
N ILE A 361 -56.79 7.68 1.48
CA ILE A 361 -57.49 8.97 1.38
C ILE A 361 -58.83 8.88 2.10
N LEU A 362 -59.61 7.83 1.85
CA LEU A 362 -60.88 7.62 2.52
C LEU A 362 -60.70 7.46 4.04
N GLU A 363 -59.66 6.75 4.48
CA GLU A 363 -59.32 6.65 5.90
C GLU A 363 -58.97 8.03 6.51
N ALA A 364 -58.20 8.86 5.79
CA ALA A 364 -57.85 10.20 6.23
C ALA A 364 -59.08 11.12 6.34
N ILE A 365 -60.01 11.04 5.37
CA ILE A 365 -61.27 11.79 5.41
C ILE A 365 -62.09 11.41 6.65
N LYS A 366 -62.21 10.10 6.93
CA LYS A 366 -62.94 9.60 8.12
C LYS A 366 -62.33 9.99 9.45
N LYS A 367 -61.04 10.32 9.49
CA LYS A 367 -60.33 10.76 10.71
C LYS A 367 -60.52 12.25 11.01
N GLY A 368 -61.09 13.03 10.08
CA GLY A 368 -61.35 14.45 10.27
C GLY A 368 -60.14 15.36 10.01
N GLU A 369 -60.36 16.67 10.15
CA GLU A 369 -59.30 17.67 10.05
C GLU A 369 -58.32 17.58 11.24
N THR A 370 -57.04 17.81 10.96
CA THR A 370 -55.95 17.75 11.96
C THR A 370 -54.93 18.86 11.69
N GLU A 371 -53.85 18.94 12.48
CA GLU A 371 -52.76 19.89 12.17
C GLU A 371 -52.15 19.70 10.77
N HIS A 372 -52.27 18.49 10.20
CA HIS A 372 -51.74 18.09 8.90
C HIS A 372 -52.81 17.82 7.84
N ILE A 373 -54.10 17.95 8.14
CA ILE A 373 -55.21 17.66 7.21
C ILE A 373 -56.22 18.80 7.27
N GLU A 374 -56.55 19.35 6.10
CA GLU A 374 -57.57 20.39 5.93
C GLU A 374 -58.53 19.99 4.82
N PHE A 375 -59.83 20.20 5.03
CA PHE A 375 -60.88 19.99 4.06
C PHE A 375 -61.45 21.31 3.54
N LYS A 376 -61.75 21.33 2.24
CA LYS A 376 -62.38 22.45 1.56
C LYS A 376 -63.43 21.92 0.60
N SER A 377 -64.62 22.50 0.68
CA SER A 377 -65.78 22.02 -0.08
C SER A 377 -65.61 22.18 -1.60
N SER A 378 -64.85 23.19 -2.02
CA SER A 378 -64.63 23.55 -3.42
C SER A 378 -63.37 24.42 -3.56
N LEU A 379 -62.92 24.65 -4.80
CA LEU A 379 -61.88 25.63 -5.11
C LEU A 379 -62.46 27.05 -5.25
N ARG A 380 -63.60 27.17 -5.95
CA ARG A 380 -64.18 28.46 -6.34
C ARG A 380 -65.72 28.48 -6.42
N TRP A 381 -66.39 27.35 -6.21
CA TRP A 381 -67.85 27.28 -6.18
C TRP A 381 -68.41 27.55 -4.79
N ASP A 382 -69.26 28.57 -4.65
CA ASP A 382 -69.96 28.85 -3.39
C ASP A 382 -71.27 28.06 -3.32
N TYR A 383 -71.36 27.11 -2.40
CA TYR A 383 -72.56 26.28 -2.22
C TYR A 383 -73.74 27.02 -1.59
N ARG A 384 -73.53 28.19 -0.99
CA ARG A 384 -74.62 29.00 -0.40
C ARG A 384 -75.19 29.98 -1.41
N GLU A 385 -74.32 30.60 -2.19
CA GLU A 385 -74.71 31.60 -3.21
C GLU A 385 -74.90 30.99 -4.61
N GLU A 386 -74.60 29.70 -4.77
CA GLU A 386 -74.68 28.93 -6.03
C GLU A 386 -74.01 29.66 -7.21
N LYS A 387 -72.84 30.25 -6.97
CA LYS A 387 -72.08 30.97 -7.99
C LYS A 387 -70.57 30.91 -7.73
N VAL A 388 -69.80 31.35 -8.72
CA VAL A 388 -68.35 31.50 -8.60
C VAL A 388 -68.00 32.57 -7.56
N ASN A 389 -67.22 32.18 -6.55
CA ASN A 389 -66.68 33.06 -5.52
C ASN A 389 -65.15 32.97 -5.53
N LYS A 390 -64.49 34.01 -6.08
CA LYS A 390 -63.03 34.07 -6.15
C LYS A 390 -62.34 34.14 -4.78
N ALA A 391 -63.03 34.57 -3.72
CA ALA A 391 -62.44 34.59 -2.40
C ALA A 391 -62.11 33.17 -1.88
N LEU A 392 -62.79 32.14 -2.39
CA LEU A 392 -62.48 30.75 -2.05
C LEU A 392 -61.12 30.31 -2.63
N GLU A 393 -60.69 30.87 -3.76
CA GLU A 393 -59.36 30.60 -4.33
C GLU A 393 -58.26 31.08 -3.37
N ASP A 394 -58.44 32.25 -2.75
CA ASP A 394 -57.52 32.79 -1.75
C ASP A 394 -57.48 31.93 -0.47
N VAL A 395 -58.59 31.30 -0.11
CA VAL A 395 -58.65 30.35 1.03
C VAL A 395 -57.79 29.12 0.76
N ILE A 396 -57.81 28.58 -0.46
CA ILE A 396 -56.93 27.45 -0.86
C ILE A 396 -55.46 27.85 -0.77
N LEU A 397 -55.10 29.01 -1.32
CA LEU A 397 -53.73 29.51 -1.27
C LEU A 397 -53.26 29.78 0.16
N LYS A 398 -54.14 30.31 1.02
CA LYS A 398 -53.89 30.48 2.45
C LYS A 398 -53.56 29.16 3.13
N SER A 399 -54.34 28.10 2.89
CA SER A 399 -54.08 26.77 3.47
C SER A 399 -52.74 26.20 3.01
N ILE A 400 -52.38 26.38 1.74
CA ILE A 400 -51.07 25.96 1.21
C ILE A 400 -49.92 26.70 1.93
N ALA A 401 -50.02 28.02 2.08
CA ALA A 401 -49.01 28.81 2.79
C ALA A 401 -48.89 28.38 4.26
N ALA A 402 -50.01 28.21 4.95
CA ALA A 402 -50.02 27.78 6.35
C ALA A 402 -49.36 26.41 6.55
N PHE A 403 -49.66 25.44 5.68
CA PHE A 403 -49.01 24.13 5.74
C PHE A 403 -47.51 24.21 5.46
N SER A 404 -47.11 24.96 4.44
CA SER A 404 -45.70 25.03 4.05
C SER A 404 -44.83 25.75 5.09
N ASN A 405 -45.38 26.81 5.72
CA ASN A 405 -44.71 27.51 6.80
C ASN A 405 -44.58 26.67 8.08
N ALA A 406 -45.43 25.66 8.25
CA ALA A 406 -45.42 24.75 9.38
C ALA A 406 -44.63 23.47 9.07
N LYS A 407 -45.23 22.30 9.34
CA LYS A 407 -44.65 20.97 9.18
C LYS A 407 -45.08 20.26 7.88
N GLY A 408 -45.72 20.98 6.96
CA GLY A 408 -46.42 20.38 5.81
C GLY A 408 -47.77 19.76 6.19
N GLY A 409 -48.46 19.24 5.18
CA GLY A 409 -49.79 18.65 5.36
C GLY A 409 -50.46 18.25 4.05
N LYS A 410 -51.76 17.98 4.12
CA LYS A 410 -52.61 17.53 3.02
C LYS A 410 -53.89 18.36 2.99
N LEU A 411 -54.13 19.01 1.86
CA LEU A 411 -55.35 19.75 1.60
C LEU A 411 -56.25 18.94 0.68
N PHE A 412 -57.47 18.64 1.11
CA PHE A 412 -58.48 17.95 0.30
C PHE A 412 -59.54 18.94 -0.17
N ILE A 413 -59.77 19.00 -1.47
CA ILE A 413 -60.76 19.88 -2.11
C ILE A 413 -61.86 19.02 -2.73
N GLY A 414 -63.11 19.40 -2.49
CA GLY A 414 -64.30 18.59 -2.81
C GLY A 414 -64.80 17.76 -1.61
N VAL A 415 -64.41 18.14 -0.39
CA VAL A 415 -64.82 17.50 0.87
C VAL A 415 -65.35 18.57 1.82
N SER A 416 -66.54 18.38 2.40
CA SER A 416 -67.10 19.31 3.37
C SER A 416 -66.45 19.19 4.75
N ASP A 417 -66.65 20.21 5.59
CA ASP A 417 -66.20 20.21 6.98
C ASP A 417 -66.83 19.04 7.79
N ASP A 418 -68.02 18.58 7.37
CA ASP A 418 -68.72 17.40 7.91
C ASP A 418 -68.21 16.06 7.33
N MET A 419 -67.02 16.05 6.72
CA MET A 419 -66.38 14.88 6.07
C MET A 419 -67.19 14.28 4.90
N GLN A 420 -68.15 15.02 4.33
CA GLN A 420 -68.92 14.54 3.18
C GLN A 420 -68.15 14.77 1.88
N ILE A 421 -68.09 13.75 1.02
CA ILE A 421 -67.47 13.86 -0.30
C ILE A 421 -68.46 14.56 -1.24
N LEU A 422 -68.19 15.84 -1.52
CA LEU A 422 -68.99 16.67 -2.42
C LEU A 422 -68.58 16.47 -3.88
N GLY A 423 -67.28 16.31 -4.12
CA GLY A 423 -66.68 16.25 -5.45
C GLY A 423 -66.41 17.64 -6.05
N LEU A 424 -65.75 17.64 -7.21
CA LEU A 424 -65.33 18.87 -7.91
C LEU A 424 -66.20 19.22 -9.13
N GLN A 425 -67.32 18.53 -9.36
CA GLN A 425 -68.16 18.80 -10.53
C GLN A 425 -68.62 20.27 -10.61
N PRO A 426 -69.10 20.91 -9.52
CA PRO A 426 -69.46 22.33 -9.58
C PRO A 426 -68.27 23.23 -9.92
N ASP A 427 -67.06 22.90 -9.48
CA ASP A 427 -65.86 23.66 -9.87
C ASP A 427 -65.54 23.46 -11.36
N PHE A 428 -65.65 22.23 -11.88
CA PHE A 428 -65.43 21.92 -13.30
C PHE A 428 -66.39 22.71 -14.21
N ASP A 429 -67.65 22.83 -13.80
CA ASP A 429 -68.69 23.53 -14.57
C ASP A 429 -68.40 25.03 -14.73
N THR A 430 -67.54 25.61 -13.89
CA THR A 430 -67.12 27.02 -13.95
C THR A 430 -65.94 27.28 -14.88
N LEU A 431 -65.33 26.23 -15.45
CA LEU A 431 -64.13 26.29 -16.27
C LEU A 431 -64.46 26.16 -17.76
N LYS A 432 -63.54 26.60 -18.62
CA LYS A 432 -63.71 26.53 -20.09
C LYS A 432 -63.94 25.10 -20.60
N LYS A 433 -63.31 24.12 -19.96
CA LYS A 433 -63.60 22.69 -20.15
C LYS A 433 -63.85 22.08 -18.79
N GLN A 434 -64.86 21.24 -18.71
CA GLN A 434 -65.38 20.66 -17.47
C GLN A 434 -64.64 19.35 -17.16
N ASN A 435 -63.34 19.43 -16.92
CA ASN A 435 -62.52 18.25 -16.63
C ASN A 435 -61.37 18.52 -15.66
N VAL A 436 -60.75 17.43 -15.19
CA VAL A 436 -59.63 17.43 -14.23
C VAL A 436 -58.45 18.25 -14.75
N ASP A 437 -58.05 18.08 -16.01
CA ASP A 437 -56.89 18.76 -16.59
C ASP A 437 -57.01 20.29 -16.50
N TYR A 438 -58.19 20.84 -16.83
CA TYR A 438 -58.42 22.29 -16.77
C TYR A 438 -58.50 22.81 -15.33
N PHE A 439 -59.02 22.00 -14.40
CA PHE A 439 -59.00 22.34 -12.99
C PHE A 439 -57.56 22.39 -12.45
N GLU A 440 -56.75 21.37 -12.74
CA GLU A 440 -55.35 21.33 -12.32
C GLU A 440 -54.57 22.52 -12.90
N LEU A 441 -54.76 22.82 -14.19
CA LEU A 441 -54.11 23.98 -14.83
C LEU A 441 -54.52 25.31 -14.19
N HIS A 442 -55.79 25.49 -13.85
CA HIS A 442 -56.27 26.70 -13.16
C HIS A 442 -55.64 26.82 -11.76
N LEU A 443 -55.68 25.74 -10.98
CA LEU A 443 -55.09 25.71 -9.65
C LEU A 443 -53.56 25.92 -9.67
N ARG A 444 -52.83 25.27 -10.58
CA ARG A 444 -51.39 25.52 -10.78
C ARG A 444 -51.10 26.96 -11.14
N LYS A 445 -51.94 27.59 -11.97
CA LYS A 445 -51.79 29.01 -12.32
C LYS A 445 -51.96 29.92 -11.11
N LEU A 446 -52.96 29.65 -10.26
CA LEU A 446 -53.15 30.39 -9.00
C LEU A 446 -51.92 30.26 -8.09
N ILE A 447 -51.46 29.03 -7.86
CA ILE A 447 -50.28 28.74 -7.02
C ILE A 447 -49.02 29.40 -7.60
N ASN A 448 -48.77 29.28 -8.90
CA ASN A 448 -47.59 29.85 -9.56
C ASN A 448 -47.58 31.37 -9.50
N ASN A 449 -48.72 32.02 -9.68
CA ASN A 449 -48.82 33.48 -9.57
C ASN A 449 -48.54 33.95 -8.14
N GLN A 450 -48.89 33.14 -7.15
CA GLN A 450 -48.81 33.49 -5.75
C GLN A 450 -47.45 33.18 -5.12
N PHE A 451 -46.89 32.00 -5.41
CA PHE A 451 -45.71 31.44 -4.73
C PHE A 451 -44.55 31.13 -5.69
N GLY A 452 -44.76 31.27 -7.00
CA GLY A 452 -43.75 31.00 -8.02
C GLY A 452 -43.63 29.53 -8.42
N ILE A 453 -43.04 29.31 -9.60
CA ILE A 453 -42.92 27.99 -10.24
C ILE A 453 -42.02 27.04 -9.43
N ARG A 454 -40.93 27.55 -8.83
CA ARG A 454 -40.03 26.75 -7.97
C ARG A 454 -40.82 26.12 -6.83
N PHE A 455 -41.64 26.91 -6.14
CA PHE A 455 -42.43 26.42 -5.02
C PHE A 455 -43.41 25.33 -5.46
N SER A 456 -44.20 25.61 -6.52
CA SER A 456 -45.21 24.68 -7.02
C SER A 456 -44.65 23.33 -7.45
N ASN A 457 -43.41 23.26 -7.92
CA ASN A 457 -42.81 22.02 -8.41
C ASN A 457 -42.02 21.25 -7.33
N SER A 458 -41.44 21.97 -6.37
CA SER A 458 -40.58 21.35 -5.35
C SER A 458 -41.29 20.97 -4.06
N TYR A 459 -42.41 21.62 -3.74
CA TYR A 459 -43.06 21.47 -2.43
C TYR A 459 -44.51 20.98 -2.51
N LEU A 460 -45.07 20.81 -3.71
CA LEU A 460 -46.45 20.38 -3.90
C LEU A 460 -46.56 19.13 -4.77
N HIS A 461 -47.44 18.21 -4.38
CA HIS A 461 -47.89 17.11 -5.23
C HIS A 461 -49.40 17.04 -5.25
N MET A 462 -49.99 17.03 -6.44
CA MET A 462 -51.43 17.03 -6.63
C MET A 462 -51.89 15.72 -7.26
N GLN A 463 -52.99 15.19 -6.75
CA GLN A 463 -53.62 13.98 -7.28
C GLN A 463 -55.15 14.12 -7.25
N PHE A 464 -55.81 13.41 -8.17
CA PHE A 464 -57.26 13.49 -8.40
C PHE A 464 -57.92 12.12 -8.26
N PRO A 465 -58.04 11.58 -7.05
CA PRO A 465 -58.70 10.30 -6.82
C PRO A 465 -60.22 10.40 -7.08
N VAL A 466 -60.79 9.30 -7.55
CA VAL A 466 -62.25 9.12 -7.67
C VAL A 466 -62.72 8.27 -6.49
N ILE A 467 -63.61 8.82 -5.66
CA ILE A 467 -64.18 8.16 -4.48
C ILE A 467 -65.70 8.32 -4.56
N ASP A 468 -66.44 7.23 -4.42
CA ASP A 468 -67.91 7.22 -4.54
C ASP A 468 -68.43 7.89 -5.83
N ASN A 469 -67.78 7.61 -6.97
CA ASN A 469 -68.02 8.22 -8.28
C ASN A 469 -67.86 9.76 -8.33
N LYS A 470 -67.22 10.36 -7.32
CA LYS A 470 -66.91 11.79 -7.27
C LYS A 470 -65.41 12.00 -7.32
N THR A 471 -64.97 12.92 -8.16
CA THR A 471 -63.55 13.31 -8.22
C THR A 471 -63.27 14.38 -7.18
N ILE A 472 -62.23 14.19 -6.35
CA ILE A 472 -61.72 15.20 -5.42
C ILE A 472 -60.27 15.58 -5.79
N CYS A 473 -59.73 16.66 -5.23
CA CYS A 473 -58.32 17.01 -5.37
C CYS A 473 -57.63 16.87 -4.02
N VAL A 474 -56.46 16.22 -4.00
CA VAL A 474 -55.61 16.13 -2.82
C VAL A 474 -54.26 16.78 -3.14
N ILE A 475 -53.92 17.81 -2.39
CA ILE A 475 -52.64 18.52 -2.49
C ILE A 475 -51.80 18.15 -1.27
N GLN A 476 -50.69 17.46 -1.49
CA GLN A 476 -49.65 17.26 -0.49
C GLN A 476 -48.73 18.47 -0.51
N VAL A 477 -48.53 19.08 0.66
CA VAL A 477 -47.71 20.27 0.86
C VAL A 477 -46.54 19.92 1.76
N LEU A 478 -45.31 20.05 1.26
CA LEU A 478 -44.10 19.93 2.06
C LEU A 478 -43.84 21.21 2.86
N ALA A 479 -43.20 21.02 4.01
CA ALA A 479 -42.62 22.10 4.78
C ALA A 479 -41.53 22.80 3.93
N SER A 480 -41.63 24.12 3.74
CA SER A 480 -40.66 24.86 2.92
C SER A 480 -39.35 25.11 3.64
N GLU A 481 -38.27 25.31 2.88
CA GLU A 481 -36.98 25.78 3.42
C GLU A 481 -36.98 27.30 3.64
N ASP A 482 -37.90 28.02 2.98
CA ASP A 482 -38.03 29.49 3.03
C ASP A 482 -39.45 29.88 3.47
N PRO A 483 -39.65 31.01 4.21
CA PRO A 483 -40.98 31.48 4.59
C PRO A 483 -41.82 31.87 3.38
N LEU A 484 -43.10 31.49 3.38
CA LEU A 484 -44.05 31.72 2.30
C LEU A 484 -45.11 32.76 2.69
N TYR A 485 -45.19 33.85 1.93
CA TYR A 485 -46.14 34.94 2.15
C TYR A 485 -47.27 34.94 1.11
N LEU A 486 -48.50 35.16 1.58
CA LEU A 486 -49.68 35.28 0.74
C LEU A 486 -49.93 36.75 0.37
N LYS A 487 -50.06 37.05 -0.92
CA LYS A 487 -50.27 38.39 -1.48
C LYS A 487 -51.76 38.56 -1.73
N VAL A 488 -52.42 39.36 -0.90
CA VAL A 488 -53.86 39.62 -1.02
C VAL A 488 -54.12 41.11 -1.20
N LYS A 489 -55.24 41.45 -1.85
CA LYS A 489 -55.69 42.85 -1.92
C LYS A 489 -56.39 43.23 -0.61
N ASN A 490 -56.00 44.36 -0.03
CA ASN A 490 -56.71 44.93 1.11
C ASN A 490 -58.02 45.62 0.67
N ASN A 491 -58.82 46.09 1.63
CA ASN A 491 -60.09 46.80 1.37
C ASN A 491 -59.94 48.09 0.55
N GLN A 492 -58.72 48.61 0.41
CA GLN A 492 -58.37 49.80 -0.37
C GLN A 492 -57.79 49.44 -1.76
N GLY A 493 -57.73 48.16 -2.11
CA GLY A 493 -57.24 47.66 -3.39
C GLY A 493 -55.72 47.50 -3.51
N HIS A 494 -54.96 47.82 -2.46
CA HIS A 494 -53.50 47.64 -2.44
C HIS A 494 -53.12 46.19 -2.14
N MET A 495 -52.07 45.68 -2.80
CA MET A 495 -51.51 44.37 -2.49
C MET A 495 -50.72 44.42 -1.18
N VAL A 496 -51.03 43.50 -0.26
CA VAL A 496 -50.34 43.32 1.02
C VAL A 496 -49.91 41.88 1.18
N GLU A 497 -48.78 41.65 1.84
CA GLU A 497 -48.28 40.33 2.18
C GLU A 497 -48.75 39.92 3.58
N LYS A 498 -49.24 38.69 3.69
CA LYS A 498 -49.75 38.09 4.92
C LYS A 498 -49.03 36.79 5.20
N PHE A 499 -48.67 36.58 6.47
CA PHE A 499 -47.98 35.38 6.91
C PHE A 499 -48.96 34.48 7.68
N TYR A 500 -49.08 33.24 7.22
CA TYR A 500 -50.00 32.25 7.79
C TYR A 500 -49.23 31.04 8.30
N VAL A 501 -49.63 30.52 9.46
CA VAL A 501 -49.08 29.29 10.06
C VAL A 501 -50.22 28.37 10.51
N ARG A 502 -49.93 27.08 10.69
CA ARG A 502 -50.87 26.14 11.31
C ARG A 502 -50.87 26.32 12.83
N SER A 503 -52.06 26.43 13.40
CA SER A 503 -52.32 26.40 14.85
C SER A 503 -53.47 25.43 15.09
N GLY A 504 -53.15 24.21 15.54
CA GLY A 504 -54.11 23.10 15.55
C GLY A 504 -54.66 22.83 14.15
N ASN A 505 -55.98 22.69 14.01
CA ASN A 505 -56.64 22.51 12.71
C ASN A 505 -56.92 23.84 11.97
N ALA A 506 -56.47 24.99 12.47
CA ALA A 506 -56.75 26.30 11.87
C ALA A 506 -55.51 26.92 11.20
N SER A 507 -55.76 27.70 10.15
CA SER A 507 -54.74 28.53 9.49
C SER A 507 -54.80 29.96 10.04
N GLN A 508 -53.87 30.29 10.94
CA GLN A 508 -53.82 31.55 11.70
C GLN A 508 -52.88 32.57 11.05
N GLU A 509 -53.31 33.83 11.00
CA GLU A 509 -52.48 34.95 10.54
C GLU A 509 -51.62 35.45 11.68
N ILE A 510 -50.31 35.58 11.46
CA ILE A 510 -49.43 36.33 12.36
C ILE A 510 -49.34 37.74 11.78
N THR A 511 -49.82 38.73 12.52
CA THR A 511 -49.87 40.13 12.07
C THR A 511 -48.70 40.96 12.59
N SER A 512 -48.09 40.57 13.72
CA SER A 512 -46.93 41.25 14.30
C SER A 512 -45.66 40.89 13.55
N LEU A 513 -44.96 41.89 13.01
CA LEU A 513 -43.66 41.70 12.36
C LEU A 513 -42.62 41.08 13.30
N GLN A 514 -42.68 41.40 14.60
CA GLN A 514 -41.79 40.82 15.60
C GLN A 514 -42.03 39.31 15.72
N GLU A 515 -43.28 38.89 15.86
CA GLU A 515 -43.65 37.48 16.02
C GLU A 515 -43.35 36.68 14.73
N ILE A 516 -43.52 37.29 13.55
CA ILE A 516 -43.08 36.68 12.29
C ILE A 516 -41.57 36.43 12.31
N ASN A 517 -40.75 37.41 12.70
CA ASN A 517 -39.29 37.27 12.72
C ASN A 517 -38.83 36.21 13.73
N GLU A 518 -39.45 36.16 14.92
CA GLU A 518 -39.18 35.12 15.92
C GLU A 518 -39.52 33.73 15.36
N TYR A 519 -40.72 33.57 14.80
CA TYR A 519 -41.12 32.30 14.17
C TYR A 519 -40.19 31.90 13.03
N VAL A 520 -39.81 32.85 12.17
CA VAL A 520 -38.95 32.57 11.02
C VAL A 520 -37.57 32.10 11.46
N ASN A 521 -37.01 32.72 12.49
CA ASN A 521 -35.72 32.31 13.05
C ASN A 521 -35.79 30.92 13.69
N ASP A 522 -36.85 30.61 14.43
CA ASP A 522 -36.97 29.32 15.12
C ASP A 522 -37.26 28.15 14.17
N ARG A 523 -37.96 28.40 13.07
CA ARG A 523 -38.38 27.35 12.12
C ARG A 523 -37.43 27.19 10.93
N PHE A 524 -36.84 28.25 10.40
CA PHE A 524 -36.12 28.19 9.13
C PHE A 524 -34.59 28.36 9.24
N ASN A 525 -34.07 28.79 10.40
CA ASN A 525 -32.63 28.84 10.69
C ASN A 525 -32.22 27.69 11.62
#